data_AF-A0A1Q9TPZ9-F1
#
_entry.id   AF-A0A1Q9TPZ9-F1
#
_cell.length_a   1.000
_cell.length_b   1.000
_cell.length_c   1.000
_cell.angle_alpha   90.00
_cell.angle_beta   90.00
_cell.angle_gamma   90.00
#
_symmetry.space_group_name_H-M   'P 1'
#
loop_
_entity.id
_entity.type
_entity.pdbx_description
1 polymer ?
#
loop_
_entity_poly.entity_id
_entity_poly.type
_entity_poly.pdbx_seq_one_letter_code
_entity_poly.pdbx_strand_id
1 'polypeptide(L)'
;MPAPTRAQKQPFVGRQTWTRASILADQVGLSTARILEFLLNAYASGQITTDHLADTSPNADREQIGMRLSADTWRRADDQRRTDGVRSMSALVDKLLVAYAEGRVQVGVTVRPLTTTPHRRGTHDRHRPLPPATRH
;
A
#
# COMPACT_ATOMS: atom_id res chain seq x y z
N MET A 1 -13.64 -5.36 12.35
CA MET A 1 -14.05 -4.89 11.02
C MET A 1 -14.26 -6.09 10.12
N PRO A 2 -15.37 -6.19 9.37
CA PRO A 2 -15.55 -7.26 8.39
C PRO A 2 -14.49 -7.17 7.28
N ALA A 3 -14.10 -8.31 6.71
CA ALA A 3 -13.19 -8.33 5.59
C ALA A 3 -13.81 -7.58 4.39
N PRO A 4 -13.04 -6.75 3.68
CA PRO A 4 -13.57 -6.02 2.53
C PRO A 4 -14.04 -7.00 1.46
N THR A 5 -15.26 -6.80 0.96
CA THR A 5 -15.80 -7.60 -0.15
C THR A 5 -14.93 -7.42 -1.38
N ARG A 6 -14.35 -8.51 -1.90
CA ARG A 6 -13.48 -8.49 -3.09
C ARG A 6 -14.23 -8.95 -4.32
N ALA A 7 -14.20 -8.12 -5.36
CA ALA A 7 -14.83 -8.40 -6.66
C ALA A 7 -13.77 -8.51 -7.77
N GLN A 8 -14.06 -9.33 -8.78
CA GLN A 8 -13.26 -9.39 -10.01
C GLN A 8 -13.43 -8.09 -10.80
N LYS A 9 -12.32 -7.51 -11.26
CA LYS A 9 -12.27 -6.31 -12.10
C LYS A 9 -11.38 -6.59 -13.31
N GLN A 10 -11.69 -5.96 -14.43
CA GLN A 10 -10.98 -6.12 -15.70
C GLN A 10 -10.76 -4.75 -16.38
N PRO A 11 -9.97 -3.84 -15.77
CA PRO A 11 -9.61 -2.59 -16.42
C PRO A 11 -8.74 -2.83 -17.66
N PHE A 12 -8.85 -1.94 -18.64
CA PHE A 12 -7.92 -1.87 -19.77
C PHE A 12 -6.67 -1.11 -19.33
N VAL A 13 -5.50 -1.73 -19.51
CA VAL A 13 -4.20 -1.16 -19.13
C VAL A 13 -3.21 -1.38 -20.26
N GLY A 14 -2.31 -0.42 -20.50
CA GLY A 14 -1.22 -0.62 -21.45
C GLY A 14 -0.32 -1.80 -21.05
N ARG A 15 -0.01 -2.70 -21.98
CA ARG A 15 0.80 -3.91 -21.71
C ARG A 15 2.16 -3.57 -21.09
N GLN A 16 2.85 -2.59 -21.65
CA GLN A 16 4.15 -2.14 -21.13
C GLN A 16 4.02 -1.53 -19.72
N THR A 17 2.96 -0.75 -19.48
CA THR A 17 2.64 -0.19 -18.17
C THR A 17 2.43 -1.30 -17.15
N TRP A 18 1.64 -2.32 -17.50
CA TRP A 18 1.39 -3.47 -16.64
C TRP A 18 2.67 -4.24 -16.31
N THR A 19 3.50 -4.55 -17.32
CA THR A 19 4.78 -5.24 -17.12
C THR A 19 5.68 -4.44 -16.18
N ARG A 20 5.85 -3.14 -16.41
CA ARG A 20 6.73 -2.30 -15.60
C ARG A 20 6.20 -2.13 -14.17
N ALA A 21 4.90 -1.90 -14.01
CA ALA A 21 4.27 -1.82 -12.69
C ALA A 21 4.41 -3.13 -11.91
N SER A 22 4.32 -4.28 -12.58
CA SER A 22 4.49 -5.59 -11.95
C SER A 22 5.92 -5.81 -11.45
N ILE A 23 6.93 -5.47 -12.26
CA ILE A 23 8.34 -5.53 -11.83
C ILE A 23 8.58 -4.65 -10.59
N LEU A 24 8.05 -3.42 -10.58
CA LEU A 24 8.21 -2.51 -9.43
C LEU A 24 7.46 -3.02 -8.19
N ALA A 25 6.28 -3.62 -8.36
CA ALA A 25 5.52 -4.20 -7.27
C ALA A 25 6.29 -5.37 -6.62
N ASP A 26 6.89 -6.23 -7.45
CA ASP A 26 7.70 -7.37 -6.98
C ASP A 26 8.92 -6.91 -6.17
N GLN A 27 9.56 -5.79 -6.55
CA GLN A 27 10.68 -5.20 -5.81
C GLN A 27 10.33 -4.80 -4.37
N VAL A 28 9.07 -4.46 -4.10
CA VAL A 28 8.59 -4.13 -2.75
C VAL A 28 7.83 -5.29 -2.09
N GLY A 29 7.86 -6.48 -2.69
CA GLY A 29 7.22 -7.69 -2.16
C GLY A 29 5.69 -7.65 -2.21
N LEU A 30 5.10 -6.89 -3.12
CA LEU A 30 3.64 -6.75 -3.26
C LEU A 30 3.19 -7.14 -4.67
N SER A 31 1.94 -7.59 -4.80
CA SER A 31 1.33 -7.78 -6.11
C SER A 31 0.89 -6.45 -6.73
N THR A 32 0.88 -6.36 -8.06
CA THR A 32 0.36 -5.19 -8.79
C THR A 32 -1.07 -4.84 -8.41
N ALA A 33 -1.92 -5.84 -8.16
CA ALA A 33 -3.28 -5.64 -7.66
C ALA A 33 -3.28 -4.95 -6.29
N ARG A 34 -2.36 -5.31 -5.40
CA ARG A 34 -2.25 -4.69 -4.08
C ARG A 34 -1.74 -3.26 -4.16
N ILE A 35 -0.75 -2.99 -5.03
CA ILE A 35 -0.31 -1.63 -5.35
C ILE A 35 -1.49 -0.79 -5.86
N LEU A 36 -2.27 -1.32 -6.81
CA LEU A 36 -3.42 -0.61 -7.35
C LEU A 36 -4.48 -0.31 -6.27
N GLU A 37 -4.74 -1.23 -5.33
CA GLU A 37 -5.63 -0.94 -4.20
C GLU A 37 -5.13 0.25 -3.36
N PHE A 38 -3.82 0.35 -3.11
CA PHE A 38 -3.25 1.50 -2.41
C PHE A 38 -3.40 2.79 -3.21
N LEU A 39 -3.09 2.77 -4.51
CA LEU A 39 -3.23 3.92 -5.39
C LEU A 39 -4.68 4.41 -5.47
N LEU A 40 -5.64 3.51 -5.65
CA LEU A 40 -7.07 3.84 -5.69
C LEU A 40 -7.56 4.41 -4.36
N ASN A 41 -7.10 3.86 -3.22
CA ASN A 41 -7.47 4.38 -1.92
C ASN A 41 -6.85 5.76 -1.64
N ALA A 42 -5.60 5.98 -2.05
CA ALA A 42 -4.93 7.28 -1.93
C ALA A 42 -5.54 8.34 -2.87
N TYR A 43 -6.00 7.94 -4.05
CA TYR A 43 -6.77 8.80 -4.94
C TYR A 43 -8.13 9.16 -4.33
N ALA A 44 -8.87 8.16 -3.84
CA ALA A 44 -10.17 8.38 -3.21
C ALA A 44 -10.11 9.20 -1.91
N SER A 45 -8.95 9.27 -1.24
CA SER A 45 -8.71 10.10 -0.06
C SER A 45 -8.16 11.49 -0.39
N GLY A 46 -7.94 11.81 -1.67
CA GLY A 46 -7.38 13.09 -2.12
C GLY A 46 -5.87 13.23 -1.92
N GLN A 47 -5.16 12.17 -1.55
CA GLN A 47 -3.70 12.17 -1.44
C GLN A 47 -3.02 12.13 -2.82
N ILE A 48 -3.67 11.50 -3.79
CA ILE A 48 -3.30 11.56 -5.21
C ILE A 48 -4.39 12.37 -5.90
N THR A 49 -4.03 13.49 -6.52
CA THR A 49 -4.93 14.34 -7.32
C THR A 49 -4.69 14.14 -8.80
N THR A 50 -5.51 14.78 -9.64
CA THR A 50 -5.37 14.76 -11.11
C THR A 50 -3.99 15.21 -11.60
N ASP A 51 -3.31 16.11 -10.88
CA ASP A 51 -1.98 16.62 -11.24
C ASP A 51 -0.88 15.55 -11.15
N HIS A 52 -1.10 14.53 -10.32
CA HIS A 52 -0.19 13.41 -10.15
C HIS A 52 -0.41 12.32 -11.20
N LEU A 53 -1.56 12.34 -11.88
CA LEU A 53 -1.88 11.37 -12.91
C LEU A 53 -0.99 11.58 -14.13
N ALA A 54 -0.44 10.51 -14.67
CA ALA A 54 0.29 10.57 -15.92
C ALA A 54 -0.68 10.48 -17.11
N ASP A 55 -0.30 11.03 -18.25
CA ASP A 55 -1.03 10.80 -19.49
C ASP A 55 -0.73 9.43 -20.06
N THR A 56 -1.75 8.81 -20.63
CA THR A 56 -1.62 7.50 -21.23
C THR A 56 -1.45 7.68 -22.73
N SER A 57 -0.51 6.94 -23.32
CA SER A 57 -0.33 6.98 -24.77
C SER A 57 -1.62 6.48 -25.47
N PRO A 58 -2.15 7.23 -26.45
CA PRO A 58 -3.34 6.82 -27.19
C PRO A 58 -3.09 5.58 -28.06
N ASN A 59 -1.83 5.29 -28.39
CA ASN A 59 -1.41 4.16 -29.24
C ASN A 59 -0.81 2.99 -28.45
N ALA A 60 -0.94 2.99 -27.13
CA ALA A 60 -0.47 1.86 -26.33
C ALA A 60 -1.28 0.59 -26.66
N ASP A 61 -0.59 -0.53 -26.82
CA ASP A 61 -1.21 -1.85 -26.87
C ASP A 61 -1.87 -2.13 -25.51
N ARG A 62 -3.21 -2.13 -25.47
CA ARG A 62 -4.00 -2.21 -24.22
C ARG A 62 -4.67 -3.56 -24.10
N GLU A 63 -4.58 -4.14 -22.91
CA GLU A 63 -5.16 -5.44 -22.59
C GLU A 63 -6.10 -5.33 -21.39
N GLN A 64 -7.13 -6.18 -21.35
CA GLN A 64 -7.98 -6.33 -20.17
C GLN A 64 -7.29 -7.21 -19.15
N ILE A 65 -6.94 -6.63 -17.99
CA ILE A 65 -6.22 -7.37 -16.96
C ILE A 65 -7.16 -7.75 -15.82
N GLY A 66 -7.36 -9.05 -15.62
CA GLY A 66 -8.17 -9.58 -14.52
C GLY A 66 -7.49 -9.46 -13.15
N MET A 67 -8.16 -8.84 -12.18
CA MET A 67 -7.67 -8.73 -10.81
C MET A 67 -8.81 -8.68 -9.77
N ARG A 68 -8.52 -9.14 -8.54
CA ARG A 68 -9.47 -9.08 -7.41
C ARG A 68 -9.17 -7.88 -6.52
N LEU A 69 -10.06 -6.90 -6.52
CA LEU A 69 -9.93 -5.66 -5.76
C LEU A 69 -11.10 -5.50 -4.77
N SER A 70 -10.86 -4.76 -3.69
CA SER A 70 -11.91 -4.28 -2.78
C SER A 70 -12.99 -3.51 -3.55
N ALA A 71 -14.25 -3.96 -3.42
CA ALA A 71 -15.40 -3.32 -4.03
C ALA A 71 -15.61 -1.89 -3.49
N ASP A 72 -15.40 -1.67 -2.20
CA ASP A 72 -15.50 -0.35 -1.58
C ASP A 72 -14.41 0.62 -2.05
N THR A 73 -13.19 0.14 -2.21
CA THR A 73 -12.08 0.96 -2.74
C THR A 73 -12.34 1.34 -4.19
N TRP A 74 -12.80 0.38 -5.00
CA TRP A 74 -13.20 0.63 -6.39
C TRP A 74 -14.33 1.67 -6.47
N ARG A 75 -15.37 1.52 -5.66
CA ARG A 75 -16.52 2.44 -5.64
C ARG A 75 -16.11 3.85 -5.23
N ARG A 76 -15.36 4.02 -4.14
CA ARG A 76 -14.91 5.35 -3.68
C ARG A 76 -14.04 6.05 -4.72
N ALA A 77 -13.14 5.32 -5.38
CA ALA A 77 -12.37 5.88 -6.48
C ALA A 77 -13.24 6.23 -7.70
N ASP A 78 -14.26 5.41 -8.00
CA ASP A 78 -15.24 5.70 -9.06
C ASP A 78 -16.10 6.94 -8.77
N ASP A 79 -16.43 7.19 -7.50
CA ASP A 79 -17.13 8.39 -7.07
C ASP A 79 -16.21 9.62 -7.23
N GLN A 80 -14.97 9.55 -6.71
CA GLN A 80 -14.00 10.66 -6.81
C GLN A 80 -13.66 11.01 -8.27
N ARG A 81 -13.46 10.00 -9.13
CA ARG A 81 -13.09 10.24 -10.53
C ARG A 81 -14.16 11.03 -11.30
N ARG A 82 -15.43 10.87 -10.91
CA ARG A 82 -16.55 11.57 -11.54
C ARG A 82 -16.53 13.05 -11.16
N THR A 83 -16.23 13.35 -9.90
CA THR A 83 -15.99 14.72 -9.42
C THR A 83 -14.84 15.36 -10.18
N ASP A 84 -13.76 14.62 -10.41
CA ASP A 84 -12.55 15.13 -11.07
C ASP A 84 -12.63 15.10 -12.63
N GLY A 85 -13.74 14.64 -13.21
CA GLY A 85 -13.93 14.59 -14.67
C GLY A 85 -13.14 13.52 -15.40
N VAL A 86 -12.62 12.50 -14.72
CA VAL A 86 -11.89 11.39 -15.35
C VAL A 86 -12.86 10.42 -16.03
N ARG A 87 -12.68 10.25 -17.34
CA ARG A 87 -13.62 9.57 -18.27
C ARG A 87 -14.14 8.21 -17.80
N SER A 88 -13.29 7.35 -17.25
CA SER A 88 -13.68 6.00 -16.85
C SER A 88 -12.74 5.41 -15.80
N MET A 89 -13.16 4.31 -15.15
CA MET A 89 -12.29 3.57 -14.23
C MET A 89 -11.07 2.97 -14.94
N SER A 90 -11.22 2.47 -16.16
CA SER A 90 -10.07 1.97 -16.93
C SER A 90 -9.07 3.09 -17.20
N ALA A 91 -9.54 4.29 -17.55
CA ALA A 91 -8.67 5.45 -17.74
C ALA A 91 -7.96 5.85 -16.44
N LEU A 92 -8.68 5.87 -15.31
CA LEU A 92 -8.08 6.15 -14.00
C LEU A 92 -7.00 5.11 -13.64
N VAL A 93 -7.32 3.83 -13.76
CA VAL A 93 -6.39 2.73 -13.43
C VAL A 93 -5.13 2.81 -14.30
N ASP A 94 -5.28 3.01 -15.60
CA ASP A 94 -4.16 3.13 -16.52
C ASP A 94 -3.28 4.34 -16.16
N LYS A 95 -3.90 5.52 -15.94
CA LYS A 95 -3.17 6.74 -15.51
C LYS A 95 -2.43 6.57 -14.18
N LEU A 96 -3.03 5.91 -13.19
CA LEU A 96 -2.40 5.61 -11.90
C LEU A 96 -1.22 4.65 -12.05
N LEU A 97 -1.35 3.60 -12.87
CA LEU A 97 -0.28 2.64 -13.11
C LEU A 97 0.85 3.24 -13.95
N VAL A 98 0.56 4.15 -14.89
CA VAL A 98 1.60 4.91 -15.60
C VAL A 98 2.34 5.83 -14.62
N ALA A 99 1.62 6.58 -13.78
CA ALA A 99 2.24 7.44 -12.77
C ALA A 99 3.15 6.65 -11.82
N TYR A 100 2.72 5.44 -11.42
CA TYR A 100 3.54 4.53 -10.63
C TYR A 100 4.75 3.99 -11.40
N ALA A 101 4.56 3.55 -12.64
CA ALA A 101 5.63 3.02 -13.49
C ALA A 101 6.70 4.07 -13.81
N GLU A 102 6.31 5.32 -13.99
CA GLU A 102 7.19 6.48 -14.20
C GLU A 102 7.83 7.00 -12.90
N GLY A 103 7.39 6.51 -11.74
CA GLY A 103 7.89 6.96 -10.44
C GLY A 103 7.37 8.32 -9.98
N ARG A 104 6.32 8.86 -10.62
CA ARG A 104 5.60 10.06 -10.15
C ARG A 104 4.88 9.83 -8.83
N VAL A 105 4.42 8.59 -8.62
CA VAL A 105 3.86 8.11 -7.36
C VAL A 105 4.61 6.85 -6.96
N GLN A 106 4.95 6.73 -5.68
CA GLN A 106 5.65 5.57 -5.13
C GLN A 106 4.84 4.96 -3.99
N VAL A 107 4.87 3.63 -3.89
CA VAL A 107 4.32 2.87 -2.78
C VAL A 107 5.46 2.09 -2.16
N GLY A 108 5.67 2.27 -0.85
CA GLY A 108 6.75 1.63 -0.12
C GLY A 108 6.25 0.98 1.17
N VAL A 109 6.93 -0.08 1.60
CA VAL A 109 6.72 -0.70 2.90
C VAL A 109 7.88 -0.31 3.81
N THR A 110 7.58 0.31 4.96
CA THR A 110 8.58 0.63 5.97
C THR A 110 8.38 -0.27 7.18
N VAL A 111 9.39 -1.08 7.50
CA VAL A 111 9.43 -1.88 8.73
C VAL A 111 10.15 -1.08 9.81
N ARG A 112 9.46 -0.83 10.93
CA ARG A 112 10.08 -0.18 12.10
C ARG A 112 10.20 -1.23 13.21
N PRO A 113 11.41 -1.47 13.76
CA PRO A 113 11.55 -2.38 14.89
C PRO A 113 10.81 -1.80 16.10
N LEU A 114 10.02 -2.64 16.76
CA LEU A 114 9.46 -2.31 18.07
C LEU A 114 10.65 -2.28 19.05
N THR A 115 11.03 -1.09 19.51
CA THR A 115 11.97 -0.97 20.62
C THR A 115 11.26 -1.46 21.88
N THR A 116 11.41 -2.75 22.18
CA THR A 116 11.03 -3.31 23.48
C THR A 116 12.02 -2.73 24.49
N THR A 117 11.61 -1.71 25.24
CA THR A 117 12.39 -1.21 26.37
C THR A 117 12.71 -2.41 27.27
N PRO A 118 14.00 -2.75 27.49
CA PRO A 118 14.33 -3.86 28.36
C PRO A 118 13.77 -3.55 29.75
N HIS A 119 12.80 -4.36 30.19
CA HIS A 119 12.29 -4.32 31.55
C HIS A 119 13.47 -4.67 32.46
N ARG A 120 14.07 -3.65 33.07
CA ARG A 120 15.14 -3.76 34.05
C ARG A 120 14.57 -4.55 35.23
N ARG A 121 14.71 -5.87 35.21
CA ARG A 121 14.50 -6.72 36.38
C ARG A 121 15.46 -6.22 37.44
N GLY A 122 14.93 -5.47 38.41
CA GLY A 122 15.65 -5.11 39.61
C GLY A 122 16.09 -6.40 40.30
N THR A 123 17.38 -6.71 40.19
CA THR A 123 18.08 -7.61 41.08
C THR A 123 18.01 -7.01 42.48
N HIS A 124 16.98 -7.38 43.23
CA HIS A 124 16.94 -7.16 44.67
C HIS A 124 17.82 -8.25 45.29
N ASP A 125 19.13 -8.02 45.25
CA ASP A 125 20.12 -8.76 46.00
C ASP A 125 19.88 -8.48 47.50
N ARG A 126 19.23 -9.42 48.19
CA ARG A 126 19.14 -9.47 49.65
C ARG A 126 19.92 -10.68 50.15
N HIS A 127 21.24 -10.61 50.06
CA HIS A 127 22.11 -11.37 50.95
C HIS A 127 22.91 -10.41 51.84
N ARG A 128 22.37 -10.15 53.04
CA ARG A 128 23.15 -9.58 54.16
C ARG A 128 23.36 -10.69 55.19
N PRO A 129 24.61 -11.03 55.57
CA PRO A 129 24.88 -12.11 56.52
C PRO A 129 24.56 -11.69 57.96
N LEU A 130 24.13 -12.67 58.76
CA LEU A 130 23.89 -12.56 60.21
C LEU A 130 25.22 -12.33 60.96
N PRO A 131 25.27 -11.50 62.02
CA PRO A 131 26.44 -11.37 62.87
C PRO A 131 26.60 -12.58 63.82
N PRO A 132 27.83 -12.96 64.19
CA PRO A 132 28.09 -14.12 65.05
C PRO A 132 27.71 -13.85 66.51
N ALA A 133 27.15 -14.87 67.15
CA ALA A 133 26.82 -14.87 68.57
C ALA A 133 28.09 -14.80 69.43
N THR A 134 28.22 -13.76 70.25
CA THR A 134 29.28 -13.66 71.25
C THR A 134 28.81 -14.36 72.53
N ARG A 135 29.47 -15.47 72.89
CA ARG A 135 29.47 -16.01 74.25
C ARG A 135 30.65 -15.39 75.00
N HIS A 136 30.37 -14.70 76.11
CA HIS A 136 31.26 -14.57 77.27
C HIS A 136 30.40 -14.34 78.51
#